data_AF-A0A2W2E0Y0-F1
#
_entry.id   AF-A0A2W2E0Y0-F1
#
_cell.length_a   1.000
_cell.length_b   1.000
_cell.length_c   1.000
_cell.angle_alpha   90.00
_cell.angle_beta   90.00
_cell.angle_gamma   90.00
#
_symmetry.space_group_name_H-M   'P 1'
#
loop_
_entity.id
_entity.type
_entity.pdbx_description
1 polymer ?
#
loop_
_entity_poly.entity_id
_entity_poly.type
_entity_poly.pdbx_seq_one_letter_code
_entity_poly.pdbx_strand_id
1 'polypeptide(L)'
;MTGGSVVHTAEFIVSSARLGELYECSALLRRTRLRAEEIVDEARTLLMEAERRGETARALELRDQLETARTKYCQVLNAYMTILRRINEERQEILRAQLQRDRIEGLSGAA
;
A
#
# COMPACT_ATOMS: atom_id res chain seq x y z
N MET A 1 -29.07 -28.20 4.29
CA MET A 1 -28.43 -27.25 3.34
C MET A 1 -27.92 -25.97 4.02
N THR A 2 -27.72 -25.94 5.34
CA THR A 2 -27.29 -24.74 6.10
C THR A 2 -25.77 -24.53 6.15
N GLY A 3 -24.97 -25.59 5.95
CA GLY A 3 -23.50 -25.52 6.05
C GLY A 3 -22.82 -24.65 4.99
N GLY A 4 -23.34 -24.61 3.76
CA GLY A 4 -22.76 -23.79 2.68
C GLY A 4 -22.94 -22.28 2.89
N SER A 5 -24.09 -21.87 3.43
CA SER A 5 -24.38 -20.45 3.70
C SER A 5 -23.49 -19.88 4.82
N VAL A 6 -23.25 -20.65 5.89
CA VAL A 6 -22.42 -20.22 7.03
C VAL A 6 -20.94 -20.08 6.64
N VAL A 7 -20.41 -21.01 5.83
CA VAL A 7 -19.02 -20.95 5.35
C VAL A 7 -18.79 -19.72 4.48
N HIS A 8 -19.71 -19.41 3.56
CA HIS A 8 -19.58 -18.23 2.71
C HIS A 8 -19.72 -16.90 3.48
N THR A 9 -20.56 -16.85 4.52
CA THR A 9 -20.60 -15.67 5.41
C THR A 9 -19.30 -15.49 6.18
N ALA A 10 -18.70 -16.58 6.67
CA ALA A 10 -17.40 -16.53 7.32
C ALA A 10 -16.28 -16.07 6.36
N GLU A 11 -16.25 -16.60 5.13
CA GLU A 11 -15.31 -16.16 4.08
C GLU A 11 -15.46 -14.67 3.77
N PHE A 12 -16.69 -14.17 3.63
CA PHE A 12 -16.94 -12.75 3.38
C PHE A 12 -16.47 -11.86 4.53
N ILE A 13 -16.72 -12.26 5.78
CA ILE A 13 -16.26 -11.52 6.97
C ILE A 13 -14.73 -11.49 7.00
N VAL A 14 -14.06 -12.61 6.75
CA VAL A 14 -12.60 -12.70 6.73
C VAL A 14 -12.01 -11.82 5.63
N SER A 15 -12.54 -11.88 4.40
CA SER A 15 -12.06 -11.06 3.29
C SER A 15 -12.30 -9.56 3.53
N SER A 16 -13.43 -9.20 4.16
CA SER A 16 -13.73 -7.82 4.54
C SER A 16 -12.79 -7.29 5.61
N ALA A 17 -12.48 -8.10 6.63
CA ALA A 17 -11.51 -7.76 7.67
C ALA A 17 -10.10 -7.56 7.08
N ARG A 18 -9.64 -8.48 6.23
CA ARG A 18 -8.36 -8.36 5.53
C ARG A 18 -8.30 -7.10 4.66
N LEU A 19 -9.38 -6.77 3.96
CA LEU A 19 -9.45 -5.54 3.17
C LEU A 19 -9.33 -4.30 4.06
N GLY A 20 -9.92 -4.31 5.26
CA GLY A 20 -9.74 -3.27 6.28
C GLY A 20 -8.28 -3.10 6.69
N GLU A 21 -7.60 -4.19 7.06
CA GLU A 21 -6.18 -4.18 7.43
C GLU A 21 -5.28 -3.65 6.30
N LEU A 22 -5.57 -4.04 5.05
CA LEU A 22 -4.85 -3.53 3.88
C LEU A 22 -5.03 -2.02 3.73
N TYR A 23 -6.23 -1.48 3.97
CA TYR A 23 -6.47 -0.04 3.93
C TYR A 23 -5.70 0.70 5.03
N GLU A 24 -5.70 0.18 6.25
CA GLU A 24 -4.92 0.77 7.34
C GLU A 24 -3.42 0.79 7.03
N CYS A 25 -2.90 -0.32 6.51
CA CYS A 25 -1.53 -0.43 6.05
C CYS A 25 -1.23 0.60 4.94
N SER A 26 -2.13 0.75 3.96
CA SER A 26 -1.99 1.73 2.88
C SER A 26 -1.96 3.17 3.41
N ALA A 27 -2.78 3.49 4.41
CA ALA A 27 -2.81 4.81 5.03
C ALA A 27 -1.51 5.10 5.78
N LEU A 28 -0.98 4.12 6.50
CA LEU A 28 0.33 4.22 7.15
C LEU A 28 1.44 4.44 6.12
N LEU A 29 1.52 3.59 5.10
CA LEU A 29 2.52 3.70 4.03
C LEU A 29 2.43 5.03 3.28
N ARG A 30 1.22 5.56 3.06
CA ARG A 30 1.03 6.88 2.44
C ARG A 30 1.66 7.99 3.30
N ARG A 31 1.46 7.97 4.62
CA ARG A 31 2.08 8.94 5.54
C ARG A 31 3.59 8.78 5.59
N THR A 32 4.08 7.54 5.69
CA THR A 32 5.52 7.25 5.67
C THR A 32 6.18 7.69 4.35
N ARG A 33 5.48 7.52 3.21
CA ARG A 33 5.97 7.97 1.90
C ARG A 33 6.12 9.49 1.88
N LEU A 34 5.12 10.24 2.35
CA LEU A 34 5.20 11.70 2.44
C LEU A 34 6.37 12.14 3.32
N ARG A 35 6.55 11.50 4.49
CA ARG A 35 7.69 11.83 5.36
C ARG A 35 9.04 11.50 4.71
N ALA A 36 9.13 10.38 3.99
CA ALA A 36 10.35 10.03 3.26
C ALA A 36 10.65 10.99 2.10
N GLU A 37 9.62 11.51 1.43
CA GLU A 37 9.74 12.54 0.39
C GLU A 37 10.30 13.84 0.97
N GLU A 38 9.76 14.30 2.10
CA GLU A 38 10.27 15.47 2.83
C GLU A 38 11.77 15.33 3.19
N ILE A 39 12.19 14.15 3.69
CA ILE A 39 13.59 13.90 4.04
C ILE A 39 14.50 13.98 2.81
N VAL A 40 14.05 13.49 1.65
CA VAL A 40 14.80 13.59 0.40
C VAL A 40 14.96 15.06 -0.02
N ASP A 41 13.89 15.85 0.10
CA ASP A 41 13.92 17.27 -0.24
C ASP A 41 14.79 18.09 0.73
N GLU A 42 14.72 17.79 2.02
CA GLU A 42 15.61 18.35 3.05
C GLU A 42 17.07 18.03 2.75
N ALA A 43 17.42 16.77 2.49
CA ALA A 43 18.78 16.34 2.16
C ALA A 43 19.30 16.99 0.87
N ARG A 44 18.45 17.14 -0.15
CA ARG A 44 18.80 17.85 -1.39
C ARG A 44 19.09 19.32 -1.12
N THR A 45 18.29 19.97 -0.28
CA THR A 45 18.48 21.38 0.10
C THR A 45 19.80 21.58 0.82
N LEU A 46 20.09 20.74 1.82
CA LEU A 46 21.36 20.77 2.56
C LEU A 46 22.57 20.56 1.64
N LEU A 47 22.48 19.62 0.70
CA LEU A 47 23.54 19.38 -0.27
C LEU A 47 23.81 20.62 -1.13
N MET A 48 22.76 21.24 -1.69
CA MET A 48 22.91 22.46 -2.49
C MET A 48 23.55 23.60 -1.69
N GLU A 49 23.22 23.74 -0.41
CA GLU A 49 23.83 24.74 0.47
C GLU A 49 25.31 24.48 0.71
N ALA A 50 25.68 23.22 1.01
CA ALA A 50 27.08 22.83 1.21
C ALA A 50 27.91 23.04 -0.07
N GLU A 51 27.37 22.70 -1.23
CA GLU A 51 28.01 22.93 -2.54
C GLU A 51 28.21 24.43 -2.80
N ARG A 52 27.21 25.27 -2.54
CA ARG A 52 27.31 26.73 -2.70
C ARG A 52 28.37 27.36 -1.78
N ARG A 53 28.55 26.80 -0.58
CA ARG A 53 29.55 27.27 0.40
C ARG A 53 30.95 26.71 0.17
N GLY A 54 31.13 25.79 -0.79
CA GLY A 54 32.41 25.13 -1.05
C GLY A 54 32.81 24.12 0.02
N GLU A 55 31.86 23.64 0.83
CA GLU A 55 32.09 22.69 1.92
C GLU A 55 32.23 21.26 1.37
N THR A 56 33.34 20.97 0.68
CA THR A 56 33.51 19.75 -0.14
C THR A 56 33.33 18.44 0.63
N ALA A 57 33.91 18.33 1.83
CA ALA A 57 33.78 17.13 2.67
C ALA A 57 32.33 16.90 3.10
N ARG A 58 31.65 17.97 3.52
CA ARG A 58 30.24 17.92 3.93
C ARG A 58 29.32 17.61 2.74
N ALA A 59 29.59 18.19 1.58
CA ALA A 59 28.84 17.91 0.36
C ALA A 59 28.97 16.44 -0.05
N LEU A 60 30.14 15.82 0.13
CA LEU A 60 30.33 14.39 -0.14
C LEU A 60 29.47 13.53 0.78
N GLU A 61 29.45 13.81 2.08
CA GLU A 61 28.62 13.10 3.06
C GLU A 61 27.12 13.27 2.75
N LEU A 62 26.68 14.49 2.45
CA LEU A 62 25.29 14.78 2.12
C LEU A 62 24.81 14.09 0.83
N ARG A 63 25.70 13.82 -0.14
CA ARG A 63 25.36 13.01 -1.32
C ARG A 63 25.04 11.57 -0.95
N ASP A 64 25.83 10.98 -0.06
CA ASP A 64 25.58 9.61 0.41
C ASP A 64 24.28 9.51 1.21
N GLN A 65 24.03 10.49 2.08
CA GLN A 65 22.78 10.61 2.83
C GLN A 65 21.58 10.79 1.90
N LEU A 66 21.70 11.64 0.88
CA LEU A 66 20.65 11.85 -0.12
C LEU A 66 20.35 10.55 -0.89
N GLU A 67 21.37 9.80 -1.30
CA GLU A 67 21.15 8.54 -2.02
C GLU A 67 20.52 7.47 -1.11
N THR A 68 20.92 7.42 0.15
CA THR A 68 20.28 6.59 1.17
C THR A 68 18.81 6.98 1.35
N ALA A 69 18.50 8.26 1.47
CA ALA A 69 17.13 8.75 1.60
C ALA A 69 16.28 8.40 0.39
N ARG A 70 16.81 8.55 -0.84
CA ARG A 70 16.14 8.16 -2.09
C ARG A 70 15.86 6.66 -2.12
N THR A 71 16.83 5.84 -1.72
CA THR A 71 16.64 4.39 -1.64
C THR A 71 15.52 4.02 -0.68
N LYS A 72 15.47 4.64 0.50
CA LYS A 72 14.39 4.42 1.47
C LYS A 72 13.02 4.89 0.98
N TYR A 73 12.96 6.06 0.35
CA TYR A 73 11.75 6.55 -0.31
C TYR A 73 11.23 5.54 -1.35
N CYS A 74 12.09 5.04 -2.22
CA CYS A 74 11.73 4.04 -3.22
C CYS A 74 11.22 2.73 -2.59
N GLN A 75 11.82 2.27 -1.50
CA GLN A 75 11.35 1.09 -0.76
C GLN A 75 9.91 1.28 -0.25
N VAL A 76 9.62 2.43 0.36
CA VAL A 76 8.28 2.76 0.87
C VAL A 76 7.27 2.91 -0.27
N LEU A 77 7.65 3.57 -1.38
CA LEU A 77 6.80 3.73 -2.55
C LEU A 77 6.42 2.37 -3.16
N ASN A 78 7.39 1.46 -3.31
CA ASN A 78 7.16 0.12 -3.85
C ASN A 78 6.24 -0.71 -2.94
N ALA A 79 6.43 -0.63 -1.62
CA ALA A 79 5.56 -1.27 -0.66
C ALA A 79 4.13 -0.71 -0.75
N TYR A 80 3.98 0.62 -0.83
CA TYR A 80 2.68 1.28 -0.99
C TYR A 80 1.95 0.83 -2.27
N MET A 81 2.63 0.81 -3.40
CA MET A 81 2.08 0.33 -4.67
C MET A 81 1.64 -1.14 -4.60
N THR A 82 2.43 -1.98 -3.92
CA THR A 82 2.11 -3.40 -3.73
C THR A 82 0.83 -3.58 -2.91
N ILE A 83 0.67 -2.81 -1.83
CA ILE A 83 -0.54 -2.84 -1.01
C ILE A 83 -1.76 -2.33 -1.80
N LEU A 84 -1.64 -1.26 -2.59
CA LEU A 84 -2.73 -0.79 -3.45
C LEU A 84 -3.17 -1.84 -4.47
N ARG A 85 -2.21 -2.55 -5.07
CA ARG A 85 -2.52 -3.67 -5.97
C ARG A 85 -3.28 -4.77 -5.21
N ARG A 86 -2.81 -5.14 -4.01
CA ARG A 86 -3.47 -6.17 -3.20
C ARG A 86 -4.89 -5.79 -2.78
N ILE A 87 -5.13 -4.52 -2.43
CA ILE A 87 -6.48 -3.99 -2.17
C ILE A 87 -7.40 -4.20 -3.37
N ASN A 88 -6.92 -3.91 -4.58
CA ASN A 88 -7.70 -4.10 -5.80
C ASN A 88 -7.99 -5.58 -6.07
N GLU A 89 -7.00 -6.45 -5.87
CA GLU A 89 -7.18 -7.90 -6.00
C GLU A 89 -8.24 -8.41 -5.02
N GLU A 90 -8.13 -8.06 -3.73
CA GLU A 90 -9.07 -8.51 -2.70
C GLU A 90 -10.50 -7.98 -2.97
N ARG A 91 -10.63 -6.72 -3.43
CA ARG A 91 -11.93 -6.16 -3.86
C ARG A 91 -12.54 -6.96 -5.01
N GLN A 92 -11.74 -7.34 -6.01
CA GLN A 92 -12.23 -8.14 -7.12
C GLN A 92 -12.62 -9.55 -6.68
N GLU A 93 -11.88 -10.17 -5.76
CA GLU A 93 -12.22 -11.48 -5.19
C GLU A 93 -13.55 -11.43 -4.44
N ILE A 94 -13.76 -10.42 -3.60
CA ILE A 94 -15.04 -10.20 -2.90
C ILE A 94 -16.19 -10.03 -3.90
N LEU A 95 -16.01 -9.20 -4.93
CA LEU A 95 -17.04 -8.98 -5.95
C LEU A 95 -17.36 -10.27 -6.72
N ARG A 96 -16.35 -11.07 -7.10
CA ARG A 96 -16.55 -12.36 -7.77
C ARG A 96 -17.33 -13.33 -6.89
N ALA A 97 -17.01 -13.39 -5.59
CA ALA A 97 -17.71 -14.25 -4.65
C ALA A 97 -19.19 -13.84 -4.51
N GLN A 98 -19.49 -12.53 -4.45
CA GLN A 98 -20.85 -12.01 -4.43
C GLN A 98 -21.63 -12.36 -5.69
N LEU A 99 -21.05 -12.13 -6.88
CA LEU A 99 -21.71 -12.46 -8.15
C LEU A 99 -21.97 -13.97 -8.31
N GLN A 100 -21.06 -14.82 -7.84
CA GLN A 100 -21.27 -16.27 -7.85
C GLN A 100 -22.44 -16.67 -6.94
N ARG A 101 -22.55 -16.03 -5.77
CA ARG A 101 -23.68 -16.24 -4.86
C ARG A 101 -25.00 -15.85 -5.50
N ASP A 102 -25.09 -14.64 -6.06
CA ASP A 102 -26.32 -14.13 -6.70
C ASP A 102 -26.76 -15.05 -7.85
N ARG A 103 -25.80 -15.61 -8.59
CA ARG A 103 -26.09 -16.57 -9.67
C ARG A 103 -26.64 -17.90 -9.14
N ILE A 104 -26.11 -18.43 -8.03
CA ILE A 104 -26.57 -19.69 -7.43
C ILE A 104 -27.97 -19.50 -6.83
N GLU A 105 -28.20 -18.40 -6.10
CA GLU A 105 -29.52 -18.08 -5.52
C GLU A 105 -30.56 -17.81 -6.61
N GLY A 106 -30.21 -17.10 -7.69
CA GLY A 106 -31.10 -16.85 -8.84
C GLY A 106 -31.47 -18.09 -9.64
N LEU A 107 -30.62 -19.13 -9.66
CA LEU A 107 -30.94 -20.43 -10.27
C LEU A 107 -31.77 -21.34 -9.33
N SER A 108 -31.66 -21.16 -8.01
CA SER A 108 -32.41 -21.94 -7.02
C SER A 108 -33.87 -21.50 -6.86
N GLY A 109 -34.26 -20.30 -7.34
CA GLY A 109 -35.62 -19.77 -7.28
C GLY A 109 -36.46 -19.96 -8.55
N ALA A 110 -35.90 -20.59 -9.60
CA ALA A 110 -36.54 -20.76 -10.91
C ALA A 110 -37.06 -22.20 -11.17
N ALA A 111 -37.30 -23.00 -10.12
CA ALA A 111 -37.82 -24.35 -10.19
C ALA A 111 -39.19 -24.48 -9.53
#